data_AF-A0AA42SZ76-F1
#
_entry.id   AF-A0AA42SZ76-F1
#
_cell.length_a   1.000
_cell.length_b   1.000
_cell.length_c   1.000
_cell.angle_alpha   90.00
_cell.angle_beta   90.00
_cell.angle_gamma   90.00
#
_symmetry.space_group_name_H-M   'P 1'
#
loop_
_entity.id
_entity.type
_entity.pdbx_description
1 polymer ?
#
loop_
_entity_poly.entity_id
_entity_poly.type
_entity_poly.pdbx_seq_one_letter_code
_entity_poly.pdbx_strand_id
1 'polypeptide(L)'
;MPQIIKKVSVRPSVHNSGRYGSVELATLSSDSYVNLITSERSLTISPSEAKQLRDQLLEIYPLEVAKPSKFKVGDKVAYQSIVGYGARGMAGRKGSIKEVLEKGWYNVTFTGGVFDNVIKVHEDYLVAQPVEQRAFQAGDRVRYKDGDTFARGFSVVTLDRPHGTDRWWFKETGTHARTSTLELVTPVASTTPAEPAINTELGRFIVAKMDNGNYLPGTKPRVHTSAKSANDEATRLANDHGGTFHVLRASFEASRPVVVQPPVKTAKL
;
A
#
# COMPACT_ATOMS: atom_id res chain seq x y z
N MET A 1 12.99 -6.20 -38.05
CA MET A 1 12.06 -6.57 -36.97
C MET A 1 10.66 -6.69 -37.57
N PRO A 2 9.87 -7.71 -37.21
CA PRO A 2 8.51 -7.86 -37.74
C PRO A 2 7.64 -6.71 -37.20
N GLN A 3 6.99 -5.96 -38.10
CA GLN A 3 5.95 -5.02 -37.71
C GLN A 3 4.73 -5.81 -37.26
N ILE A 4 4.36 -5.70 -35.99
CA ILE A 4 3.06 -6.18 -35.51
C ILE A 4 2.05 -5.10 -35.87
N ILE A 5 1.18 -5.42 -36.83
CA ILE A 5 0.07 -4.56 -37.25
C ILE A 5 -1.21 -5.23 -36.77
N LYS A 6 -1.82 -4.69 -35.71
CA LYS A 6 -3.15 -5.10 -35.24
C LYS A 6 -4.14 -4.00 -35.58
N LYS A 7 -5.30 -4.38 -36.11
CA LYS A 7 -6.29 -3.45 -36.66
C LYS A 7 -7.64 -3.64 -36.00
N VAL A 8 -8.28 -2.53 -35.63
CA VAL A 8 -9.67 -2.47 -35.19
C VAL A 8 -10.46 -1.67 -36.23
N SER A 9 -11.43 -2.32 -36.85
CA SER A 9 -12.37 -1.66 -37.76
C SER A 9 -13.42 -0.90 -36.96
N VAL A 10 -13.66 0.36 -37.34
CA VAL A 10 -14.63 1.24 -36.68
C VAL A 10 -15.82 1.43 -37.60
N ARG A 11 -17.01 1.09 -37.09
CA ARG A 11 -18.23 1.17 -37.87
C ARG A 11 -18.79 2.60 -37.90
N PRO A 12 -19.52 2.97 -38.96
CA PRO A 12 -20.28 4.21 -38.99
C PRO A 12 -21.21 4.33 -37.79
N SER A 13 -21.23 5.51 -37.18
CA SER A 13 -22.10 5.87 -36.08
C SER A 13 -22.53 7.33 -36.21
N VAL A 14 -23.58 7.70 -35.49
CA VAL A 14 -24.02 9.10 -35.37
C VAL A 14 -22.92 10.02 -34.82
N HIS A 15 -21.95 9.47 -34.10
CA HIS A 15 -20.85 10.20 -33.47
C HIS A 15 -19.57 10.29 -34.31
N ASN A 16 -19.51 9.62 -35.48
CA ASN A 16 -18.39 9.73 -36.43
C ASN A 16 -18.86 10.21 -37.82
N SER A 17 -19.99 10.93 -37.85
CA SER A 17 -20.59 11.48 -39.08
C SER A 17 -20.85 10.42 -40.16
N GLY A 18 -21.16 9.17 -39.75
CA GLY A 18 -21.41 8.08 -40.67
C GLY A 18 -20.17 7.57 -41.43
N ARG A 19 -18.96 7.91 -40.99
CA ARG A 19 -17.72 7.49 -41.64
C ARG A 19 -17.29 6.11 -41.18
N TYR A 20 -16.79 5.31 -42.13
CA TYR A 20 -16.04 4.10 -41.82
C TYR A 20 -14.58 4.48 -41.55
N GLY A 21 -13.93 3.77 -40.64
CA GLY A 21 -12.48 3.90 -40.49
C GLY A 21 -11.85 2.77 -39.72
N SER A 22 -10.59 2.97 -39.32
CA SER A 22 -9.86 2.00 -38.53
C SER A 22 -8.83 2.64 -37.63
N VAL A 23 -8.56 1.97 -36.51
CA VAL A 23 -7.43 2.22 -35.64
C VAL A 23 -6.43 1.07 -35.80
N GLU A 24 -5.20 1.40 -36.16
CA GLU A 24 -4.10 0.46 -36.30
C GLU A 24 -3.08 0.70 -35.18
N LEU A 25 -2.78 -0.38 -34.44
CA LEU A 25 -1.68 -0.44 -33.49
C LEU A 25 -0.42 -0.79 -34.27
N ALA A 26 0.41 0.22 -34.51
CA ALA A 26 1.70 0.07 -35.17
C ALA A 26 2.82 0.20 -34.13
N THR A 27 3.34 -0.95 -33.69
CA THR A 27 4.55 -0.96 -32.86
C THR A 27 5.77 -1.09 -33.75
N LEU A 28 6.61 -0.05 -33.74
CA LEU A 28 7.94 -0.05 -34.38
C LEU A 28 9.02 -0.50 -33.38
N SER A 29 8.79 -0.31 -32.06
CA SER A 29 9.59 -0.84 -30.95
C SER A 29 8.69 -0.97 -29.71
N SER A 30 8.45 -2.20 -29.26
CA SER A 30 7.56 -2.49 -28.11
C SER A 30 8.05 -1.90 -26.80
N ASP A 31 9.30 -1.47 -26.73
CA ASP A 31 9.92 -1.08 -25.47
C ASP A 31 10.07 0.44 -25.34
N SER A 32 9.64 1.21 -26.36
CA SER A 32 9.93 2.65 -26.44
C SER A 32 8.73 3.50 -26.87
N TYR A 33 7.85 3.01 -27.74
CA TYR A 33 6.71 3.80 -28.22
C TYR A 33 5.59 2.95 -28.78
N VAL A 34 4.36 3.38 -28.50
CA VAL A 34 3.13 2.90 -29.14
C VAL A 34 2.69 3.94 -30.16
N ASN A 35 2.54 3.57 -31.43
CA ASN A 35 1.87 4.41 -32.41
C ASN A 35 0.46 3.90 -32.66
N LEU A 36 -0.51 4.82 -32.55
CA LEU A 36 -1.89 4.61 -32.96
C LEU A 36 -2.11 5.36 -34.26
N ILE A 37 -2.34 4.63 -35.35
CA ILE A 37 -2.62 5.22 -36.66
C ILE A 37 -4.12 5.15 -36.89
N THR A 38 -4.75 6.30 -37.10
CA THR A 38 -6.17 6.36 -37.45
C THR A 38 -6.33 6.69 -38.93
N SER A 39 -7.30 6.05 -39.58
CA SER A 39 -7.61 6.36 -40.99
C SER A 39 -8.28 7.73 -41.17
N GLU A 40 -8.85 8.29 -40.11
CA GLU A 40 -9.56 9.57 -40.08
C GLU A 40 -9.09 10.40 -38.88
N ARG A 41 -9.14 11.73 -38.99
CA ARG A 41 -8.76 12.66 -37.91
C ARG A 41 -9.73 12.67 -36.73
N SER A 42 -11.00 12.39 -36.98
CA SER A 42 -12.08 12.47 -35.98
C SER A 42 -12.83 11.15 -35.94
N LEU A 43 -12.14 10.09 -35.50
CA LEU A 43 -12.69 8.76 -35.40
C LEU A 43 -13.21 8.52 -33.97
N THR A 44 -14.53 8.46 -33.82
CA THR A 44 -15.17 8.08 -32.55
C THR A 44 -15.39 6.57 -32.52
N ILE A 45 -14.91 5.91 -31.47
CA ILE A 45 -15.06 4.46 -31.27
C ILE A 45 -16.14 4.16 -30.22
N SER A 46 -16.88 3.08 -30.43
CA SER A 46 -17.84 2.54 -29.47
C SER A 46 -17.15 1.84 -28.28
N PRO A 47 -17.85 1.60 -27.16
CA PRO A 47 -17.29 0.87 -26.03
C PRO A 47 -16.78 -0.54 -26.37
N SER A 48 -17.44 -1.24 -27.31
CA SER A 48 -17.00 -2.56 -27.77
C SER A 48 -15.72 -2.50 -28.59
N GLU A 49 -15.59 -1.52 -29.48
CA GLU A 49 -14.36 -1.28 -30.26
C GLU A 49 -13.21 -0.82 -29.36
N ALA A 50 -13.49 0.03 -28.36
CA ALA A 50 -12.52 0.42 -27.34
C ALA A 50 -12.02 -0.78 -26.53
N LYS A 51 -12.91 -1.72 -26.19
CA LYS A 51 -12.53 -2.96 -25.51
C LYS A 51 -11.61 -3.83 -26.37
N GLN A 52 -11.91 -3.97 -27.66
CA GLN A 52 -11.03 -4.70 -28.60
C GLN A 52 -9.65 -4.06 -28.71
N LEU A 53 -9.58 -2.73 -28.80
CA LEU A 53 -8.31 -1.99 -28.84
C LEU A 53 -7.51 -2.20 -27.56
N ARG A 54 -8.16 -2.12 -26.39
CA ARG A 54 -7.55 -2.40 -25.09
C ARG A 54 -6.99 -3.82 -25.01
N ASP A 55 -7.76 -4.81 -25.43
CA ASP A 55 -7.35 -6.21 -25.34
C ASP A 55 -6.14 -6.50 -26.27
N GLN A 56 -6.09 -5.88 -27.47
CA GLN A 56 -4.92 -5.93 -28.35
C GLN A 56 -3.70 -5.19 -27.76
N LEU A 57 -3.91 -4.06 -27.07
CA LEU A 57 -2.86 -3.37 -26.34
C LEU A 57 -2.27 -4.24 -25.24
N LEU A 58 -3.11 -4.93 -24.46
CA LEU A 58 -2.69 -5.82 -23.38
C LEU A 58 -1.96 -7.08 -23.89
N GLU A 59 -2.27 -7.55 -25.09
CA GLU A 59 -1.53 -8.64 -25.75
C GLU A 59 -0.07 -8.24 -26.05
N ILE A 60 0.14 -7.00 -26.47
CA ILE A 60 1.48 -6.49 -26.83
C ILE A 60 2.22 -5.96 -25.59
N TYR A 61 1.49 -5.32 -24.68
CA TYR A 61 1.97 -4.69 -23.45
C TYR A 61 1.24 -5.31 -22.26
N PRO A 62 1.59 -6.54 -21.86
CA PRO A 62 1.02 -7.13 -20.68
C PRO A 62 1.32 -6.21 -19.50
N LEU A 63 0.27 -5.86 -18.75
CA LEU A 63 0.46 -5.16 -17.48
C LEU A 63 1.43 -5.98 -16.65
N GLU A 64 2.51 -5.37 -16.16
CA GLU A 64 3.39 -6.00 -15.20
C GLU A 64 2.55 -6.35 -13.97
N VAL A 65 2.08 -7.59 -13.92
CA VAL A 65 1.38 -8.10 -12.76
C VAL A 65 2.41 -8.10 -11.65
N ALA A 66 2.25 -7.19 -10.69
CA ALA A 66 3.09 -7.14 -9.50
C ALA A 66 3.19 -8.56 -8.97
N LYS A 67 4.43 -9.09 -8.93
CA LYS A 67 4.72 -10.45 -8.46
C LYS A 67 3.96 -10.65 -7.13
N PRO A 68 3.14 -11.72 -7.01
CA PRO A 68 2.34 -11.91 -5.81
C PRO A 68 3.26 -11.95 -4.60
N SER A 69 2.95 -11.12 -3.60
CA SER A 69 3.76 -10.99 -2.40
C SER A 69 3.77 -12.32 -1.62
N LYS A 70 4.94 -12.78 -1.19
CA LYS A 70 5.11 -14.05 -0.47
C LYS A 70 4.32 -14.11 0.85
N PHE A 71 4.12 -12.97 1.50
CA PHE A 71 3.33 -12.83 2.73
C PHE A 71 2.23 -11.78 2.56
N LYS A 72 1.16 -11.88 3.35
CA LYS A 72 0.08 -10.89 3.45
C LYS A 72 0.08 -10.21 4.82
N VAL A 73 -0.58 -9.06 4.91
CA VAL A 73 -0.78 -8.36 6.19
C VAL A 73 -1.45 -9.29 7.20
N GLY A 74 -0.92 -9.33 8.42
CA GLY A 74 -1.36 -10.21 9.52
C GLY A 74 -0.62 -11.53 9.61
N ASP A 75 0.10 -11.96 8.57
CA ASP A 75 0.83 -13.23 8.60
C ASP A 75 1.87 -13.24 9.73
N LYS A 76 1.92 -14.36 10.45
CA LYS A 76 2.94 -14.59 11.48
C LYS A 76 4.21 -15.06 10.80
N VAL A 77 5.29 -14.34 11.06
CA VAL A 77 6.60 -14.60 10.47
C VAL A 77 7.66 -14.64 11.56
N ALA A 78 8.76 -15.34 11.29
CA ALA A 78 9.98 -15.27 12.09
C ALA A 78 11.12 -14.70 11.24
N TYR A 79 11.95 -13.88 11.87
CA TYR A 79 13.15 -13.34 11.23
C TYR A 79 14.21 -14.45 11.12
N GLN A 80 14.66 -14.73 9.91
CA GLN A 80 15.77 -15.61 9.64
C GLN A 80 16.98 -14.77 9.23
N SER A 81 18.05 -14.81 10.03
CA SER A 81 19.31 -14.24 9.60
C SER A 81 19.90 -15.12 8.51
N ILE A 82 20.36 -14.49 7.43
CA ILE A 82 21.17 -15.16 6.41
C ILE A 82 22.64 -14.92 6.79
N VAL A 83 23.50 -15.88 6.51
CA VAL A 83 24.93 -15.79 6.85
C VAL A 83 25.54 -14.53 6.22
N GLY A 84 26.12 -13.65 7.04
CA GLY A 84 26.79 -12.43 6.60
C GLY A 84 25.93 -11.16 6.55
N TYR A 85 24.60 -11.27 6.60
CA TYR A 85 23.68 -10.13 6.61
C TYR A 85 22.48 -10.38 7.54
N GLY A 86 22.35 -9.55 8.58
CA GLY A 86 21.22 -9.58 9.48
C GLY A 86 21.45 -8.70 10.71
N ALA A 87 20.38 -8.11 11.24
CA ALA A 87 20.47 -7.35 12.49
C ALA A 87 20.80 -8.31 13.65
N ARG A 88 21.92 -8.06 14.32
CA ARG A 88 22.42 -8.92 15.41
C ARG A 88 21.35 -9.09 16.49
N GLY A 89 21.01 -10.34 16.81
CA GLY A 89 20.00 -10.66 17.84
C GLY A 89 18.53 -10.68 17.36
N MET A 90 18.27 -10.55 16.05
CA MET A 90 16.92 -10.67 15.49
C MET A 90 16.57 -12.10 15.04
N ALA A 91 17.55 -12.98 14.84
CA ALA A 91 17.32 -14.35 14.40
C ALA A 91 16.33 -15.10 15.33
N GLY A 92 15.30 -15.70 14.73
CA GLY A 92 14.24 -16.43 15.45
C GLY A 92 13.17 -15.54 16.09
N ARG A 93 13.28 -14.20 16.02
CA ARG A 93 12.22 -13.32 16.56
C ARG A 93 10.94 -13.47 15.78
N LYS A 94 9.85 -13.63 16.51
CA LYS A 94 8.49 -13.75 15.98
C LYS A 94 7.87 -12.36 15.81
N GLY A 95 7.11 -12.20 14.75
CA GLY A 95 6.41 -10.97 14.43
C GLY A 95 5.22 -11.20 13.53
N SER A 96 4.57 -10.11 13.14
CA SER A 96 3.49 -10.12 12.15
C SER A 96 3.69 -9.04 11.10
N ILE A 97 3.35 -9.37 9.86
CA ILE A 97 3.35 -8.40 8.76
C ILE A 97 2.31 -7.31 9.06
N LYS A 98 2.75 -6.07 9.15
CA LYS A 98 1.90 -4.88 9.29
C LYS A 98 1.49 -4.34 7.93
N GLU A 99 2.41 -4.35 6.96
CA GLU A 99 2.20 -3.78 5.63
C GLU A 99 3.12 -4.49 4.61
N VAL A 100 2.59 -4.70 3.41
CA VAL A 100 3.32 -5.25 2.26
C VAL A 100 3.77 -4.08 1.40
N LEU A 101 5.07 -3.99 1.13
CA LEU A 101 5.67 -2.97 0.29
C LEU A 101 6.04 -3.58 -1.08
N GLU A 102 6.36 -2.71 -2.02
CA GLU A 102 6.79 -3.13 -3.36
C GLU A 102 8.09 -3.95 -3.30
N LYS A 103 8.28 -4.81 -4.31
CA LYS A 103 9.52 -5.56 -4.55
C LYS A 103 9.96 -6.44 -3.37
N GLY A 104 9.01 -7.12 -2.72
CA GLY A 104 9.32 -8.13 -1.69
C GLY A 104 9.71 -7.54 -0.33
N TRP A 105 9.45 -6.26 -0.08
CA TRP A 105 9.70 -5.63 1.22
C TRP A 105 8.44 -5.63 2.09
N TYR A 106 8.63 -5.70 3.40
CA TYR A 106 7.54 -5.77 4.38
C TYR A 106 7.85 -4.93 5.60
N ASN A 107 6.84 -4.28 6.16
CA ASN A 107 6.91 -3.73 7.50
C ASN A 107 6.41 -4.78 8.49
N VAL A 108 7.28 -5.22 9.40
CA VAL A 108 7.00 -6.31 10.35
C VAL A 108 7.05 -5.78 11.76
N THR A 109 6.02 -6.06 12.55
CA THR A 109 6.02 -5.80 14.00
C THR A 109 6.57 -7.04 14.69
N PHE A 110 7.78 -6.95 15.24
CA PHE A 110 8.36 -8.01 16.07
C PHE A 110 7.96 -7.81 17.54
N THR A 111 7.64 -8.90 18.23
CA THR A 111 7.21 -8.87 19.63
C THR A 111 8.27 -9.50 20.54
N GLY A 112 8.53 -8.89 21.70
CA GLY A 112 9.33 -9.52 22.76
C GLY A 112 10.76 -9.02 22.89
N GLY A 113 11.01 -7.72 22.69
CA GLY A 113 12.31 -7.11 22.99
C GLY A 113 12.25 -5.60 23.15
N VAL A 114 13.42 -4.97 23.38
CA VAL A 114 13.59 -3.50 23.56
C VAL A 114 13.16 -2.66 22.34
N PHE A 115 12.75 -3.32 21.25
CA PHE A 115 12.32 -2.73 19.99
C PHE A 115 10.99 -3.35 19.56
N ASP A 116 9.92 -3.10 20.31
CA ASP A 116 8.53 -3.31 19.85
C ASP A 116 8.19 -2.28 18.75
N ASN A 117 9.01 -2.27 17.70
CA ASN A 117 8.96 -1.33 16.60
C ASN A 117 8.64 -2.06 15.31
N VAL A 118 8.06 -1.32 14.38
CA VAL A 118 7.86 -1.75 13.00
C VAL A 118 9.21 -1.68 12.28
N ILE A 119 9.69 -2.81 11.77
CA ILE A 119 10.96 -2.90 11.06
C ILE A 119 10.69 -3.28 9.62
N LYS A 120 11.33 -2.58 8.69
CA LYS A 120 11.30 -2.91 7.27
C LYS A 120 12.25 -4.09 6.99
N VAL A 121 11.73 -5.19 6.43
CA VAL A 121 12.45 -6.45 6.20
C VAL A 121 12.10 -7.02 4.82
N HIS A 122 13.07 -7.59 4.11
CA HIS A 122 12.86 -8.27 2.82
C HIS A 122 12.34 -9.71 3.03
N GLU A 123 11.55 -10.24 2.09
CA GLU A 123 10.97 -11.60 2.15
C GLU A 123 11.97 -12.73 2.39
N ASP A 124 13.22 -12.54 2.00
CA ASP A 124 14.29 -13.54 2.17
C ASP A 124 14.69 -13.73 3.63
N TYR A 125 14.49 -12.70 4.46
CA TYR A 125 14.77 -12.78 5.90
C TYR A 125 13.54 -13.19 6.71
N LEU A 126 12.45 -13.61 6.06
CA LEU A 126 11.20 -13.97 6.71
C LEU A 126 10.82 -15.41 6.37
N VAL A 127 10.45 -16.14 7.43
CA VAL A 127 9.89 -17.49 7.32
C VAL A 127 8.49 -17.49 7.93
N ALA A 128 7.52 -18.11 7.25
CA ALA A 128 6.19 -18.29 7.79
C ALA A 128 6.27 -19.09 9.10
N GLN A 129 5.69 -18.56 10.16
CA GLN A 129 5.45 -19.33 11.38
C GLN A 129 4.12 -20.08 11.19
N PRO A 130 4.02 -21.35 11.64
CA PRO A 130 2.72 -21.99 11.75
C PRO A 130 1.86 -21.13 12.67
N VAL A 131 0.74 -20.65 12.14
CA VAL A 131 -0.25 -19.93 12.95
C VAL A 131 -0.89 -20.98 13.84
N GLU A 132 -0.50 -21.03 15.11
CA GLU A 132 -1.29 -21.73 16.13
C GLU A 132 -2.65 -21.03 16.20
N GLN A 133 -3.59 -21.53 15.42
CA GLN A 133 -4.94 -21.00 15.36
C GLN A 133 -5.59 -21.34 16.71
N ARG A 134 -5.90 -20.31 17.50
CA ARG A 134 -6.65 -20.48 18.74
C ARG A 134 -7.92 -21.28 18.45
N ALA A 135 -8.38 -22.07 19.42
CA ALA A 135 -9.63 -22.79 19.28
C ALA A 135 -10.78 -21.83 18.91
N PHE A 136 -11.62 -22.25 17.96
CA PHE A 136 -12.78 -21.48 17.50
C PHE A 136 -13.76 -21.21 18.64
N GLN A 137 -14.37 -20.03 18.64
CA GLN A 137 -15.38 -19.61 19.59
C GLN A 137 -16.62 -19.08 18.88
N ALA A 138 -17.77 -19.13 19.57
CA ALA A 138 -19.00 -18.53 19.08
C ALA A 138 -18.79 -17.03 18.82
N GLY A 139 -19.28 -16.53 17.69
CA GLY A 139 -19.09 -15.16 17.23
C GLY A 139 -17.86 -14.93 16.34
N ASP A 140 -16.96 -15.92 16.20
CA ASP A 140 -15.84 -15.82 15.26
C ASP A 140 -16.33 -15.76 13.82
N ARG A 141 -15.70 -14.91 13.00
CA ARG A 141 -15.92 -14.90 11.55
C ARG A 141 -14.94 -15.84 10.87
N VAL A 142 -15.42 -16.66 9.95
CA VAL A 142 -14.63 -17.70 9.29
C VAL A 142 -14.90 -17.77 7.80
N ARG A 143 -13.93 -18.32 7.06
CA ARG A 143 -14.04 -18.67 5.64
C ARG A 143 -13.45 -20.06 5.39
N TYR A 144 -13.77 -20.66 4.25
CA TYR A 144 -13.09 -21.90 3.86
C TYR A 144 -11.64 -21.62 3.45
N LYS A 145 -10.75 -22.55 3.78
CA LYS A 145 -9.31 -22.47 3.47
C LYS A 145 -9.00 -22.54 1.96
N ASP A 146 -9.82 -23.27 1.21
CA ASP A 146 -9.73 -23.41 -0.25
C ASP A 146 -10.27 -22.19 -1.02
N GLY A 147 -10.93 -21.26 -0.32
CA GLY A 147 -11.54 -20.08 -0.92
C GLY A 147 -12.95 -20.31 -1.45
N ASP A 148 -13.56 -21.47 -1.22
CA ASP A 148 -14.93 -21.75 -1.64
C ASP A 148 -15.96 -20.90 -0.88
N THR A 149 -17.14 -20.77 -1.48
CA THR A 149 -18.28 -20.09 -0.85
C THR A 149 -19.13 -21.07 -0.04
N PHE A 150 -19.63 -20.61 1.10
CA PHE A 150 -20.67 -21.30 1.85
C PHE A 150 -21.99 -21.32 1.07
N ALA A 151 -22.93 -22.14 1.56
CA ALA A 151 -24.30 -22.17 1.06
C ALA A 151 -24.89 -20.75 1.00
N ARG A 152 -25.76 -20.50 0.01
CA ARG A 152 -26.35 -19.17 -0.27
C ARG A 152 -25.34 -18.10 -0.70
N GLY A 153 -24.13 -18.49 -1.11
CA GLY A 153 -23.16 -17.60 -1.77
C GLY A 153 -22.33 -16.72 -0.82
N PHE A 154 -22.34 -17.00 0.48
CA PHE A 154 -21.53 -16.26 1.44
C PHE A 154 -20.06 -16.69 1.35
N SER A 155 -19.13 -15.73 1.28
CA SER A 155 -17.68 -16.01 1.36
C SER A 155 -17.13 -15.99 2.80
N VAL A 156 -17.88 -15.38 3.72
CA VAL A 156 -17.55 -15.30 5.16
C VAL A 156 -18.82 -15.48 5.97
N VAL A 157 -18.76 -16.31 7.00
CA VAL A 157 -19.87 -16.60 7.92
C VAL A 157 -19.45 -16.48 9.38
N THR A 158 -20.41 -16.35 10.27
CA THR A 158 -20.20 -16.24 11.72
C THR A 158 -20.51 -17.58 12.38
N LEU A 159 -19.60 -18.04 13.24
CA LEU A 159 -19.83 -19.21 14.08
C LEU A 159 -20.92 -18.93 15.11
N ASP A 160 -21.95 -19.77 15.17
CA ASP A 160 -23.05 -19.65 16.12
C ASP A 160 -22.81 -20.54 17.35
N ARG A 161 -22.83 -21.86 17.15
CA ARG A 161 -22.66 -22.84 18.22
C ARG A 161 -21.92 -24.09 17.73
N PRO A 162 -21.18 -24.79 18.60
CA PRO A 162 -20.51 -26.03 18.23
C PRO A 162 -21.52 -27.12 17.85
N HIS A 163 -21.12 -28.01 16.95
CA HIS A 163 -21.88 -29.17 16.52
C HIS A 163 -20.99 -30.42 16.62
N GLY A 164 -20.95 -31.02 17.81
CA GLY A 164 -20.00 -32.08 18.13
C GLY A 164 -18.59 -31.54 18.36
N THR A 165 -17.59 -32.41 18.21
CA THR A 165 -16.19 -32.12 18.57
C THR A 165 -15.41 -31.40 17.46
N ASP A 166 -15.81 -31.56 16.20
CA ASP A 166 -15.07 -31.09 15.04
C ASP A 166 -15.85 -30.17 14.10
N ARG A 167 -17.08 -29.75 14.44
CA ARG A 167 -17.90 -28.89 13.56
C ARG A 167 -18.54 -27.71 14.29
N TRP A 168 -18.94 -26.72 13.51
CA TRP A 168 -19.67 -25.54 13.99
C TRP A 168 -20.85 -25.21 13.08
N TRP A 169 -21.95 -24.76 13.69
CA TRP A 169 -23.07 -24.14 12.98
C TRP A 169 -22.74 -22.70 12.60
N PHE A 170 -23.27 -22.28 11.45
CA PHE A 170 -23.14 -20.93 10.92
C PHE A 170 -24.44 -20.15 11.05
N LYS A 171 -24.34 -18.90 11.52
CA LYS A 171 -25.50 -18.04 11.78
C LYS A 171 -26.27 -17.65 10.51
N GLU A 172 -25.56 -17.31 9.43
CA GLU A 172 -26.14 -16.76 8.20
C GLU A 172 -26.76 -17.82 7.30
N THR A 173 -26.14 -19.01 7.24
CA THR A 173 -26.55 -20.06 6.32
C THR A 173 -27.43 -21.12 6.96
N GLY A 174 -27.41 -21.21 8.30
CA GLY A 174 -28.07 -22.31 9.02
C GLY A 174 -27.53 -23.67 8.60
N THR A 175 -26.25 -23.74 8.21
CA THR A 175 -25.51 -24.97 7.87
C THR A 175 -24.33 -25.15 8.81
N HIS A 176 -23.57 -26.23 8.65
CA HIS A 176 -22.43 -26.56 9.51
C HIS A 176 -21.27 -27.15 8.70
N ALA A 177 -20.03 -26.90 9.12
CA ALA A 177 -18.84 -27.51 8.50
C ALA A 177 -17.76 -27.87 9.53
N ARG A 178 -16.78 -28.66 9.08
CA ARG A 178 -15.66 -29.12 9.92
C ARG A 178 -14.67 -27.99 10.20
N THR A 179 -14.18 -27.89 11.43
CA THR A 179 -13.18 -26.89 11.84
C THR A 179 -11.90 -26.98 11.02
N SER A 180 -11.51 -28.15 10.55
CA SER A 180 -10.30 -28.35 9.74
C SER A 180 -10.35 -27.65 8.38
N THR A 181 -11.54 -27.43 7.81
CA THR A 181 -11.73 -26.75 6.53
C THR A 181 -11.90 -25.24 6.67
N LEU A 182 -12.02 -24.74 7.90
CA LEU A 182 -12.29 -23.34 8.21
C LEU A 182 -11.01 -22.63 8.64
N GLU A 183 -10.89 -21.36 8.30
CA GLU A 183 -9.94 -20.45 8.90
C GLU A 183 -10.62 -19.20 9.44
N LEU A 184 -10.09 -18.70 10.57
CA LEU A 184 -10.50 -17.41 11.13
C LEU A 184 -10.27 -16.31 10.10
N VAL A 185 -11.36 -15.64 9.74
CA VAL A 185 -11.29 -14.32 9.14
C VAL A 185 -10.96 -13.39 10.30
N THR A 186 -9.67 -13.18 10.50
CA THR A 186 -9.24 -12.05 11.32
C THR A 186 -9.87 -10.84 10.67
N PRO A 187 -10.69 -10.03 11.37
CA PRO A 187 -11.04 -8.74 10.81
C PRO A 187 -9.70 -8.09 10.50
N VAL A 188 -9.41 -7.89 9.21
CA VAL A 188 -8.53 -6.81 8.82
C VAL A 188 -9.15 -5.65 9.58
N ALA A 189 -8.46 -5.17 10.63
CA ALA A 189 -8.90 -3.98 11.34
C ALA A 189 -9.33 -3.05 10.22
N SER A 190 -10.62 -2.68 10.18
CA SER A 190 -11.18 -1.88 9.10
C SER A 190 -10.29 -0.67 9.01
N THR A 191 -9.33 -0.75 8.09
CA THR A 191 -8.53 0.34 7.65
C THR A 191 -9.48 0.94 6.65
N THR A 192 -10.42 1.75 7.17
CA THR A 192 -10.68 3.03 6.55
C THR A 192 -9.36 3.47 5.94
N PRO A 193 -9.26 3.71 4.62
CA PRO A 193 -7.98 3.92 3.94
C PRO A 193 -7.11 4.77 4.84
N ALA A 194 -6.10 4.14 5.43
CA ALA A 194 -5.25 4.81 6.37
C ALA A 194 -4.46 5.77 5.50
N GLU A 195 -4.90 7.02 5.48
CA GLU A 195 -4.01 8.14 5.25
C GLU A 195 -2.73 7.83 6.03
N PRO A 196 -1.57 7.80 5.36
CA PRO A 196 -0.39 7.12 5.85
C PRO A 196 -0.11 7.57 7.28
N ALA A 197 -0.22 6.62 8.22
CA ALA A 197 0.25 6.81 9.58
C ALA A 197 1.78 6.79 9.59
N ILE A 198 2.37 7.82 8.96
CA ILE A 198 3.61 8.38 9.46
C ILE A 198 3.33 8.63 10.93
N ASN A 199 4.21 8.20 11.83
CA ASN A 199 4.11 8.55 13.25
C ASN A 199 3.99 10.09 13.32
N THR A 200 2.76 10.61 13.40
CA THR A 200 2.41 12.03 13.22
C THR A 200 2.62 12.76 14.53
N GLU A 201 2.72 12.03 15.64
CA GLU A 201 2.83 12.64 16.94
C GLU A 201 4.23 13.18 17.24
N LEU A 202 5.31 12.66 16.64
CA LEU A 202 6.68 13.07 16.95
C LEU A 202 7.48 13.38 15.67
N GLY A 203 8.19 14.50 15.66
CA GLY A 203 8.92 15.03 14.50
C GLY A 203 9.30 16.49 14.67
N ARG A 204 10.05 17.07 13.72
CA ARG A 204 10.32 18.52 13.71
C ARG A 204 9.23 19.22 12.91
N PHE A 205 8.46 20.07 13.58
CA PHE A 205 7.38 20.85 12.98
C PHE A 205 7.65 22.34 13.13
N ILE A 206 7.19 23.14 12.18
CA ILE A 206 7.15 24.61 12.29
C ILE A 206 5.75 25.09 11.98
N VAL A 207 5.37 26.24 12.54
CA VAL A 207 4.11 26.91 12.24
C VAL A 207 4.39 28.10 11.32
N ALA A 208 3.70 28.17 10.18
CA ALA A 208 3.87 29.24 9.19
C ALA A 208 2.53 29.91 8.88
N LYS A 209 2.52 31.25 8.80
CA LYS A 209 1.34 32.02 8.37
C LYS A 209 1.18 31.91 6.86
N MET A 210 -0.03 31.63 6.41
CA MET A 210 -0.42 31.68 5.01
C MET A 210 -1.21 32.96 4.75
N ASP A 211 -0.80 33.70 3.71
CA ASP A 211 -1.49 34.89 3.24
C ASP A 211 -1.53 34.87 1.70
N ASN A 212 -2.72 35.02 1.12
CA ASN A 212 -2.96 34.96 -0.33
C ASN A 212 -2.27 33.78 -1.05
N GLY A 213 -2.29 32.60 -0.42
CA GLY A 213 -1.69 31.37 -0.97
C GLY A 213 -0.18 31.24 -0.81
N ASN A 214 0.50 32.23 -0.22
CA ASN A 214 1.95 32.20 0.02
C ASN A 214 2.28 32.06 1.51
N TYR A 215 3.38 31.35 1.81
CA TYR A 215 3.91 31.25 3.16
C TYR A 215 4.77 32.48 3.48
N LEU A 216 4.40 33.21 4.52
CA LEU A 216 5.17 34.35 4.97
C LEU A 216 6.36 33.90 5.81
N PRO A 217 7.57 34.46 5.59
CA PRO A 217 8.74 34.13 6.39
C PRO A 217 8.53 34.63 7.83
N GLY A 218 8.61 33.72 8.80
CA GLY A 218 8.61 34.07 10.22
C GLY A 218 9.96 34.67 10.62
N THR A 219 9.94 35.73 11.43
CA THR A 219 11.18 36.36 11.93
C THR A 219 11.89 35.53 13.00
N LYS A 220 11.17 34.62 13.68
CA LYS A 220 11.69 33.65 14.66
C LYS A 220 10.84 32.37 14.68
N PRO A 221 10.95 31.47 13.69
CA PRO A 221 10.13 30.27 13.63
C PRO A 221 10.46 29.34 14.81
N ARG A 222 9.43 28.95 15.55
CA ARG A 222 9.55 27.95 16.63
C ARG A 222 9.47 26.55 16.03
N VAL A 223 10.37 25.68 16.47
CA VAL A 223 10.36 24.26 16.11
C VAL A 223 9.71 23.47 17.23
N HIS A 224 8.71 22.68 16.88
CA HIS A 224 7.96 21.82 17.78
C HIS A 224 8.39 20.37 17.55
N THR A 225 8.44 19.57 18.62
CA THR A 225 8.84 18.16 18.58
C THR A 225 7.67 17.20 18.41
N SER A 226 6.43 17.72 18.47
CA SER A 226 5.20 16.96 18.27
C SER A 226 4.16 17.71 17.44
N ALA A 227 3.34 16.99 16.67
CA ALA A 227 2.27 17.65 15.90
C ALA A 227 1.23 18.29 16.82
N LYS A 228 0.95 17.68 17.98
CA LYS A 228 0.05 18.24 18.98
C LYS A 228 0.52 19.63 19.43
N SER A 229 1.78 19.76 19.86
CA SER A 229 2.32 21.06 20.31
C SER A 229 2.40 22.10 19.19
N ALA A 230 2.63 21.67 17.95
CA ALA A 230 2.61 22.56 16.79
C ALA A 230 1.19 23.03 16.44
N ASN A 231 0.20 22.15 16.52
CA ASN A 231 -1.21 22.47 16.28
C ASN A 231 -1.77 23.39 17.38
N ASP A 232 -1.41 23.14 18.65
CA ASP A 232 -1.80 23.98 19.77
C ASP A 232 -1.25 25.41 19.58
N GLU A 233 0.01 25.54 19.14
CA GLU A 233 0.62 26.85 18.84
C GLU A 233 0.02 27.52 17.60
N ALA A 234 -0.28 26.77 16.53
CA ALA A 234 -0.97 27.30 15.35
C ALA A 234 -2.35 27.84 15.70
N THR A 235 -3.09 27.13 16.57
CA THR A 235 -4.39 27.57 17.08
C THR A 235 -4.26 28.82 17.93
N ARG A 236 -3.27 28.87 18.84
CA ARG A 236 -2.98 30.08 19.63
C ARG A 236 -2.68 31.28 18.73
N LEU A 237 -1.81 31.12 17.73
CA LEU A 237 -1.43 32.20 16.81
C LEU A 237 -2.59 32.67 15.93
N ALA A 238 -3.46 31.75 15.47
CA ALA A 238 -4.66 32.10 14.74
C ALA A 238 -5.63 32.94 15.59
N ASN A 239 -5.79 32.58 16.87
CA ASN A 239 -6.64 33.31 17.81
C ASN A 239 -6.06 34.69 18.16
N ASP A 240 -4.73 34.78 18.39
CA ASP A 240 -4.08 36.01 18.85
C ASP A 240 -3.87 37.05 17.74
N HIS A 241 -3.63 36.60 16.50
CA HIS A 241 -3.18 37.48 15.42
C HIS A 241 -4.09 37.47 14.18
N GLY A 242 -5.09 36.60 14.13
CA GLY A 242 -5.95 36.42 12.97
C GLY A 242 -5.24 35.84 11.74
N GLY A 243 -6.01 35.13 10.92
CA GLY A 243 -5.54 34.52 9.67
C GLY A 243 -5.23 33.03 9.80
N THR A 244 -4.68 32.46 8.72
CA THR A 244 -4.48 31.02 8.59
C THR A 244 -3.02 30.65 8.87
N PHE A 245 -2.81 29.68 9.76
CA PHE A 245 -1.50 29.15 10.09
C PHE A 245 -1.46 27.65 9.78
N HIS A 246 -0.45 27.21 9.05
CA HIS A 246 -0.25 25.80 8.72
C HIS A 246 0.93 25.23 9.51
N VAL A 247 0.78 23.98 9.92
CA VAL A 247 1.86 23.19 10.51
C VAL A 247 2.60 22.46 9.39
N LEU A 248 3.90 22.76 9.25
CA LEU A 248 4.77 22.13 8.27
C LEU A 248 5.69 21.14 8.98
N ARG A 249 5.74 19.90 8.47
CA ARG A 249 6.61 18.85 8.99
C ARG A 249 7.89 18.75 8.16
N ALA A 250 9.04 18.66 8.83
CA ALA A 250 10.28 18.31 8.15
C ALA A 250 10.25 16.83 7.71
N SER A 251 10.33 16.58 6.41
CA SER A 251 10.34 15.23 5.82
C SER A 251 11.74 14.67 5.58
N PHE A 252 12.80 15.50 5.55
CA PHE A 252 14.20 15.10 5.31
C PHE A 252 15.23 16.03 6.00
N GLU A 253 16.35 15.50 6.52
CA GLU A 253 17.50 16.26 7.09
C GLU A 253 18.44 16.86 6.01
N ALA A 254 17.95 17.29 4.85
CA ALA A 254 18.81 17.72 3.73
C ALA A 254 19.39 19.15 3.84
N SER A 255 19.47 19.74 5.04
CA SER A 255 20.04 21.08 5.25
C SER A 255 20.76 21.14 6.59
N ARG A 256 21.94 20.53 6.69
CA ARG A 256 22.92 20.91 7.71
C ARG A 256 23.88 21.93 7.08
N PRO A 257 24.15 23.09 7.73
CA PRO A 257 25.29 23.90 7.33
C PRO A 257 26.57 23.06 7.49
N VAL A 258 27.48 23.19 6.52
CA VAL A 258 28.80 22.52 6.54
C VAL A 258 29.48 22.84 7.87
N VAL A 259 29.90 21.81 8.61
CA VAL A 259 30.71 21.97 9.82
C VAL A 259 32.08 22.46 9.36
N VAL A 260 32.33 23.77 9.42
CA VAL A 260 33.69 24.30 9.31
C VAL A 260 34.41 23.92 10.60
N GLN A 261 35.23 22.87 10.54
CA GLN A 261 36.12 22.55 11.63
C GLN A 261 37.09 23.72 11.82
N PRO A 262 37.24 24.29 13.03
CA PRO A 262 38.24 25.33 13.26
C PRO A 262 39.65 24.76 13.04
N PRO A 263 40.59 25.55 12.47
CA PRO A 263 41.94 25.07 12.22
C PRO A 263 42.63 24.68 13.53
N VAL A 264 43.16 23.47 13.56
CA VAL A 264 43.88 22.90 14.70
C VAL A 264 45.18 23.69 14.90
N LYS A 265 45.27 24.45 15.99
CA LYS A 265 46.56 24.97 16.47
C LYS A 265 47.31 23.85 17.17
N THR A 266 48.36 23.34 16.54
CA THR A 266 49.36 22.53 17.24
C THR A 266 50.28 23.48 18.01
N ALA A 267 50.27 23.37 19.34
CA ALA A 267 51.34 23.95 20.15
C ALA A 267 52.60 23.10 19.91
N LYS A 268 53.72 23.76 19.52
CA LYS A 268 55.04 23.12 19.59
C LYS A 268 55.37 22.89 21.07
N LEU A 269 55.90 21.69 21.34
CA LEU A 269 56.44 21.21 22.61
C LEU A 269 57.37 22.23 23.28
#